data_AF-A0A173SW50-F1
#
_entry.id   AF-A0A173SW50-F1
#
_cell.length_a   1.000
_cell.length_b   1.000
_cell.length_c   1.000
_cell.angle_alpha   90.00
_cell.angle_beta   90.00
_cell.angle_gamma   90.00
#
_symmetry.space_group_name_H-M   'P 1'
#
loop_
_entity.id
_entity.type
_entity.pdbx_description
1 polymer ?
#
loop_
_entity_poly.entity_id
_entity_poly.type
_entity_poly.pdbx_seq_one_letter_code
_entity_poly.pdbx_strand_id
1 'polypeptide(L)' 'MHDKNPGVKCTVSSCKFNNNQKHFCQLNQITVGTHEKNPVQCECTDCQSFELK' A
#
# COMPACT_ATOMS: atom_id res chain seq x y z
N MET A 1 -17.19 -4.90 5.58
CA MET A 1 -15.93 -4.20 5.25
C MET A 1 -15.01 -4.36 6.45
N HIS A 2 -13.79 -4.86 6.27
CA HIS A 2 -12.80 -4.82 7.35
C HIS A 2 -12.22 -3.41 7.40
N ASP A 3 -12.30 -2.73 8.56
CA ASP A 3 -11.79 -1.36 8.71
C ASP A 3 -10.25 -1.27 8.59
N LYS A 4 -9.56 -2.41 8.57
CA LYS A 4 -8.12 -2.56 8.38
C LYS A 4 -7.77 -3.99 7.97
N ASN A 5 -6.68 -4.13 7.22
CA ASN A 5 -5.98 -5.38 7.00
C ASN A 5 -4.68 -5.37 7.83
N PRO A 6 -4.58 -6.13 8.94
CA PRO A 6 -3.37 -6.20 9.76
C PRO A 6 -2.13 -6.69 9.01
N GLY A 7 -2.31 -7.41 7.89
CA GLY A 7 -1.22 -7.88 7.04
C GLY A 7 -0.65 -6.83 6.09
N VAL A 8 -1.31 -5.67 5.93
CA VAL A 8 -0.87 -4.62 5.01
C VAL A 8 -0.85 -3.28 5.75
N LYS A 9 0.34 -2.88 6.23
CA LYS A 9 0.54 -1.53 6.76
C LYS A 9 0.51 -0.51 5.63
N CYS A 10 -0.11 0.65 5.88
CA CYS A 10 -0.11 1.77 4.95
C CYS A 10 0.07 3.06 5.74
N THR A 11 1.21 3.72 5.56
CA THR A 11 1.51 5.01 6.20
C THR A 11 1.28 6.19 5.26
N VAL A 12 1.00 5.92 3.98
CA VAL A 12 0.77 6.94 2.94
C VAL A 12 -0.58 7.61 3.19
N SER A 13 -0.57 8.82 3.76
CA SER A 13 -1.80 9.54 4.16
C SER A 13 -2.71 9.89 2.99
N SER A 14 -2.14 10.05 1.78
CA SER A 14 -2.86 10.31 0.53
C SER A 14 -3.48 9.05 -0.12
N CYS A 15 -3.19 7.84 0.38
CA CYS A 15 -3.73 6.60 -0.16
C CYS A 15 -5.19 6.41 0.24
N LYS A 16 -6.10 6.29 -0.73
CA LYS A 16 -7.55 6.09 -0.58
C LYS A 16 -7.92 4.99 0.41
N PHE A 17 -7.12 3.93 0.44
CA PHE A 17 -7.36 2.76 1.28
C PHE A 17 -6.69 2.82 2.65
N ASN A 18 -5.98 3.89 2.99
CA ASN A 18 -5.33 4.02 4.28
C ASN A 18 -6.34 4.36 5.38
N ASN A 19 -6.45 3.47 6.37
CA ASN A 19 -7.01 3.80 7.67
C ASN A 19 -6.03 4.72 8.43
N ASN A 20 -6.17 6.02 8.22
CA ASN A 20 -5.30 7.06 8.79
C ASN A 20 -5.13 7.01 10.31
N GLN A 21 -6.08 6.43 11.06
CA GLN A 21 -5.98 6.33 12.51
C GLN A 21 -5.09 5.17 12.96
N LYS A 22 -5.06 4.08 12.17
CA LYS A 22 -4.37 2.84 12.52
C LYS A 22 -3.14 2.56 11.65
N HIS A 23 -2.95 3.30 10.56
CA HIS A 23 -1.88 3.14 9.57
C HIS A 23 -1.86 1.76 8.90
N PHE A 24 -3.04 1.27 8.55
CA PHE A 24 -3.22 0.01 7.82
C PHE A 24 -4.05 0.24 6.56
N CYS A 25 -3.76 -0.53 5.51
CA CYS A 25 -4.58 -0.58 4.32
C CYS A 25 -5.91 -1.29 4.62
N GLN A 26 -6.99 -0.87 3.97
CA GLN A 26 -8.30 -1.52 4.07
C GLN A 26 -8.47 -2.64 3.03
N LEU A 27 -7.56 -2.72 2.04
CA LEU A 27 -7.58 -3.80 1.05
C LEU A 27 -7.14 -5.12 1.68
N ASN A 28 -7.85 -6.20 1.36
CA ASN A 28 -7.49 -7.56 1.79
C ASN A 28 -6.18 -8.06 1.14
N GLN A 29 -5.84 -7.55 -0.03
CA GLN A 29 -4.64 -7.87 -0.78
C GLN A 29 -4.14 -6.62 -1.51
N ILE A 30 -2.82 -6.51 -1.70
CA ILE A 30 -2.20 -5.51 -2.55
C ILE A 30 -1.33 -6.19 -3.61
N THR A 31 -1.06 -5.46 -4.68
CA THR A 31 -0.04 -5.83 -5.67
C THR A 31 1.18 -4.97 -5.44
N VAL A 32 2.33 -5.61 -5.20
CA VAL A 32 3.64 -4.94 -5.20
C VAL A 32 4.24 -5.11 -6.58
N GLY A 33 4.70 -4.02 -7.17
CA GLY A 33 5.37 -4.01 -8.45
C GLY A 33 6.61 -3.14 -8.44
N THR A 34 7.16 -2.88 -9.62
CA THR A 34 8.32 -2.02 -9.83
C THR A 34 8.19 -1.35 -11.19
N HIS A 35 8.81 -0.19 -11.36
CA HIS A 35 8.95 0.48 -12.65
C HIS A 35 10.34 0.25 -13.29
N GLU A 36 11.20 -0.53 -12.63
CA GLU A 36 12.53 -0.90 -13.11
C GLU A 36 12.57 -2.36 -13.59
N LYS A 37 13.54 -2.69 -14.45
CA LYS A 37 13.70 -4.07 -14.95
C LYS A 37 14.19 -5.05 -13.89
N ASN A 38 15.05 -4.60 -12.97
CA ASN A 38 15.70 -5.43 -11.95
C ASN A 38 15.83 -4.64 -10.64
N PRO A 39 14.75 -4.45 -9.86
CA PRO A 39 14.80 -3.70 -8.61
C PRO A 39 15.65 -4.44 -7.59
N VAL A 40 16.60 -3.73 -6.99
CA VAL A 40 17.45 -4.23 -5.90
C VAL A 40 17.25 -3.46 -4.60
N GLN A 41 16.66 -2.27 -4.69
CA GLN A 41 16.37 -1.41 -3.54
C GLN A 41 14.87 -1.38 -3.27
N CYS A 42 14.48 -1.23 -2.00
CA CYS A 42 13.06 -1.18 -1.62
C CYS A 42 12.34 0.03 -2.21
N GLU A 43 13.03 1.15 -2.39
CA GLU A 43 12.50 2.36 -3.04
C GLU A 43 12.09 2.15 -4.50
N CYS A 44 12.60 1.11 -5.16
CA CYS A 44 12.22 0.73 -6.52
C CYS A 44 10.96 -0.16 -6.54
N THR A 45 10.41 -0.52 -5.37
CA THR A 45 9.19 -1.33 -5.24
C THR A 45 7.99 -0.48 -4.83
N ASP A 46 6.96 -0.52 -5.66
CA ASP A 46 5.77 0.33 -5.54
C ASP A 46 4.53 -0.50 -5.18
N CYS A 47 3.62 0.08 -4.39
CA CYS A 47 2.28 -0.48 -4.22
C CYS A 47 1.42 -0.12 -5.44
N GLN A 48 1.22 -1.07 -6.36
CA GLN A 48 0.40 -0.88 -7.57
C GLN A 48 -1.10 -0.82 -7.28
N SER A 49 -1.51 -1.13 -6.05
CA SER A 49 -2.90 -0.94 -5.58
C SER A 49 -3.15 0.46 -5.00
N PHE A 50 -2.17 1.37 -5.08
CA PHE A 50 -2.35 2.74 -4.63
C PHE A 50 -3.39 3.48 -5.49
N GLU A 51 -4.35 4.11 -4.82
CA GLU A 51 -5.24 5.11 -5.39
C GLU A 51 -5.14 6.38 -4.54
N LEU A 52 -5.16 7.54 -5.18
CA LEU A 52 -5.24 8.82 -4.48
C LEU A 52 -6.64 8.99 -3.85
N LYS A 53 -6.70 9.56 -2.63
CA LYS A 53 -7.95 9.96 -1.96
C LYS A 53 -8.77 10.96 -2.76
#